data_AF-J9DQ57-F1
#
_entry.id   AF-J9DQ57-F1
#
_cell.length_a   1.000
_cell.length_b   1.000
_cell.length_c   1.000
_cell.angle_alpha   90.00
_cell.angle_beta   90.00
_cell.angle_gamma   90.00
#
_symmetry.space_group_name_H-M   'P 1'
#
loop_
_entity.id
_entity.type
_entity.pdbx_description
1 polymer ?
#
loop_
_entity_poly.entity_id
_entity_poly.type
_entity_poly.pdbx_seq_one_letter_code
_entity_poly.pdbx_strand_id
1 'polypeptide(L)'
;MQVVVNSPPDLFNPKERKEFQNMLNDFENTEYTMRHNATMIWLDAYEKKLRDDYNFSKIPLPKTSEEWYGRCREWLISAGGRRLWEKDMVWGKNESDPKTYNHLFAFRFQLGLRNYKTPTDHMRSAILMRKISAKYIKFNITTFHEYYPFADQV
;
A
#
# COMPACT_ATOMS: atom_id res chain seq x y z
N MET A 1 9.93 2.36 -7.64
CA MET A 1 8.97 1.38 -8.22
C MET A 1 7.60 1.54 -7.58
N GLN A 2 6.52 1.41 -8.34
CA GLN A 2 5.16 1.46 -7.83
C GLN A 2 4.54 0.06 -7.80
N VAL A 3 3.85 -0.26 -6.71
CA VAL A 3 3.08 -1.48 -6.55
C VAL A 3 1.65 -1.10 -6.20
N VAL A 4 0.70 -1.60 -6.99
CA VAL A 4 -0.74 -1.35 -6.83
C VAL A 4 -1.39 -2.63 -6.35
N VAL A 5 -2.18 -2.52 -5.28
CA VAL A 5 -3.03 -3.57 -4.73
C VAL A 5 -4.45 -3.26 -5.15
N ASN A 6 -5.00 -4.02 -6.10
CA ASN A 6 -6.34 -3.78 -6.64
C ASN A 6 -7.44 -4.53 -5.87
N SER A 7 -7.07 -5.41 -4.95
CA SER A 7 -8.01 -6.13 -4.08
C SER A 7 -7.42 -6.15 -2.68
N PRO A 8 -7.51 -5.03 -1.95
CA PRO A 8 -6.85 -4.88 -0.66
C PRO A 8 -7.47 -5.81 0.38
N PRO A 9 -6.66 -6.42 1.27
CA PRO A 9 -7.17 -7.15 2.42
C PRO A 9 -7.85 -6.20 3.41
N ASP A 10 -8.58 -6.78 4.36
CA ASP A 10 -8.93 -6.08 5.59
C ASP A 10 -7.65 -5.85 6.42
N LEU A 11 -7.17 -4.61 6.42
CA LEU A 11 -5.96 -4.17 7.13
C LEU A 11 -6.19 -3.98 8.64
N PHE A 12 -7.44 -4.04 9.10
CA PHE A 12 -7.76 -4.12 10.52
C PHE A 12 -7.71 -5.58 11.02
N ASN A 13 -8.09 -6.54 10.17
CA ASN A 13 -8.02 -7.96 10.51
C ASN A 13 -6.56 -8.43 10.69
N PRO A 14 -6.16 -8.92 11.87
CA PRO A 14 -4.76 -9.28 12.14
C PRO A 14 -4.22 -10.38 11.21
N LYS A 15 -5.06 -11.32 10.77
CA LYS A 15 -4.65 -12.43 9.91
C LYS A 15 -4.34 -11.93 8.50
N GLU A 16 -5.28 -11.21 7.90
CA GLU A 16 -5.11 -10.66 6.56
C GLU A 16 -4.01 -9.59 6.53
N ARG A 17 -3.90 -8.79 7.59
CA ARG A 17 -2.81 -7.84 7.77
C ARG A 17 -1.44 -8.51 7.82
N LYS A 18 -1.31 -9.64 8.52
CA LYS A 18 -0.05 -10.42 8.54
C LYS A 18 0.30 -10.94 7.15
N GLU A 19 -0.70 -11.39 6.39
CA GLU A 19 -0.49 -11.85 5.00
C GLU A 19 -0.06 -10.70 4.09
N PHE A 20 -0.64 -9.51 4.25
CA PHE A 20 -0.18 -8.29 3.58
C PHE A 20 1.25 -7.93 3.97
N GLN A 21 1.60 -8.01 5.25
CA GLN A 21 2.97 -7.74 5.70
C GLN A 21 3.98 -8.72 5.11
N ASN A 22 3.62 -10.00 4.98
CA ASN A 22 4.47 -10.98 4.32
C ASN A 22 4.71 -10.61 2.85
N MET A 23 3.66 -10.17 2.14
CA MET A 23 3.78 -9.67 0.77
C MET A 23 4.69 -8.44 0.70
N LEU A 24 4.50 -7.47 1.59
CA LEU A 24 5.33 -6.28 1.65
C LEU A 24 6.81 -6.63 1.91
N ASN A 25 7.07 -7.55 2.85
CA ASN A 25 8.41 -8.04 3.15
C ASN A 25 9.06 -8.74 1.95
N ASP A 26 8.31 -9.54 1.19
CA ASP A 26 8.80 -10.20 -0.03
C ASP A 26 9.22 -9.18 -1.09
N PHE A 27 8.47 -8.08 -1.23
CA PHE A 27 8.82 -6.97 -2.12
C PHE A 27 10.02 -6.16 -1.63
N GLU A 28 10.13 -5.91 -0.33
CA GLU A 28 11.17 -5.05 0.24
C GLU A 28 12.53 -5.75 0.35
N ASN A 29 12.55 -7.07 0.52
CA ASN A 29 13.76 -7.84 0.78
C ASN A 29 14.32 -8.52 -0.48
N THR A 30 14.47 -7.75 -1.56
CA THR A 30 15.11 -8.21 -2.79
C THR A 30 16.52 -7.61 -2.96
N GLU A 31 17.28 -8.14 -3.93
CA GLU A 31 18.56 -7.57 -4.34
C GLU A 31 18.43 -6.19 -5.02
N TYR A 32 17.23 -5.87 -5.53
CA TYR A 32 16.91 -4.64 -6.26
C TYR A 32 16.13 -3.61 -5.44
N THR A 33 15.76 -3.90 -4.20
CA THR A 33 14.99 -2.98 -3.35
C THR A 33 15.79 -2.54 -2.14
N MET A 34 15.57 -1.28 -1.76
CA MET A 34 15.97 -0.77 -0.46
C MET A 34 14.93 -1.27 0.54
N ARG A 35 15.39 -1.86 1.65
CA ARG A 35 14.54 -2.43 2.72
C ARG A 35 13.48 -1.42 3.20
N HIS A 36 12.55 -1.88 4.05
CA HIS A 36 11.40 -1.14 4.59
C HIS A 36 11.52 0.39 4.77
N ASN A 37 12.67 0.90 5.24
CA ASN A 37 12.91 2.34 5.39
C ASN A 37 12.76 3.16 4.09
N ALA A 38 12.80 2.53 2.92
CA ALA A 38 12.61 3.17 1.63
C ALA A 38 11.25 2.85 0.99
N THR A 39 10.33 2.30 1.77
CA THR A 39 8.94 2.08 1.34
C THR A 39 8.08 3.26 1.76
N MET A 40 7.38 3.85 0.80
CA MET A 40 6.37 4.86 1.07
C MET A 40 4.99 4.21 1.00
N ILE A 41 4.37 4.03 2.17
CA ILE A 41 3.03 3.50 2.33
C ILE A 41 2.24 4.35 3.34
N TRP A 42 0.96 4.58 3.06
CA TRP A 42 0.07 5.38 3.90
C TRP A 42 -0.22 4.73 5.27
N LEU A 43 -0.09 3.40 5.36
CA LEU A 43 -0.46 2.60 6.52
C LEU A 43 0.29 3.03 7.78
N ASP A 44 1.61 3.20 7.69
CA ASP A 44 2.45 3.60 8.84
C ASP A 44 2.12 5.01 9.33
N ALA A 45 1.83 5.92 8.39
CA ALA A 45 1.41 7.28 8.69
C ALA A 45 0.05 7.30 9.39
N TYR A 46 -0.89 6.47 8.93
CA TYR A 46 -2.21 6.36 9.56
C TYR A 46 -2.13 5.72 10.95
N GLU A 47 -1.32 4.67 11.13
CA GLU A 47 -1.11 4.10 12.46
C GLU A 47 -0.48 5.08 13.44
N LYS A 48 0.49 5.87 12.97
CA LYS A 48 1.09 6.94 13.77
C LYS A 48 0.01 7.93 14.22
N LYS A 49 -0.89 8.35 13.31
CA LYS A 49 -2.04 9.20 13.64
C LYS A 49 -2.93 8.58 14.72
N LEU A 50 -3.28 7.29 14.61
CA LEU A 50 -4.09 6.60 15.61
C LEU A 50 -3.41 6.55 16.99
N ARG A 51 -2.09 6.32 17.01
CA ARG A 51 -1.29 6.35 18.24
C ARG A 51 -1.26 7.76 18.85
N ASP A 52 -1.07 8.79 18.03
CA ASP A 52 -1.05 10.18 18.47
C ASP A 52 -2.43 10.60 19.04
N ASP A 53 -3.53 10.24 18.36
CA ASP A 53 -4.90 10.52 18.82
C ASP A 53 -5.22 9.85 20.16
N TYR A 54 -4.74 8.62 20.36
CA TYR A 54 -4.88 7.93 21.63
C TYR A 54 -4.02 8.58 22.73
N ASN A 55 -2.77 8.95 22.42
CA ASN A 55 -1.84 9.46 23.41
C ASN A 55 -2.21 10.88 23.87
N PHE A 56 -2.49 11.79 22.93
CA PHE A 56 -2.74 13.21 23.18
C PHE A 56 -4.20 13.51 23.49
N SER A 57 -5.13 12.96 22.69
CA SER A 57 -6.55 13.30 22.76
C SER A 57 -7.39 12.25 23.49
N LYS A 58 -6.78 11.14 23.94
CA LYS A 58 -7.44 10.00 24.58
C LYS A 58 -8.59 9.42 23.75
N ILE A 59 -8.52 9.57 22.43
CA ILE A 59 -9.51 8.99 21.51
C ILE A 59 -9.31 7.47 21.51
N PRO A 60 -10.32 6.66 21.83
CA PRO A 60 -10.19 5.20 21.86
C PRO A 60 -9.76 4.65 20.50
N LEU A 61 -8.93 3.60 20.50
CA LEU A 61 -8.61 2.88 19.26
C LEU A 61 -9.87 2.24 18.65
N PRO A 62 -9.95 2.16 17.31
CA PRO A 62 -11.08 1.55 16.64
C PRO A 62 -11.22 0.07 17.03
N LYS A 63 -12.47 -0.37 17.21
CA LYS A 63 -12.78 -1.76 17.63
C LYS A 63 -13.25 -2.64 16.47
N THR A 64 -13.69 -2.03 15.38
CA THR A 64 -14.21 -2.73 14.20
C THR A 64 -13.52 -2.24 12.93
N SER A 65 -13.54 -3.07 11.87
CA SER A 65 -13.00 -2.66 10.56
C SER A 65 -13.74 -1.44 10.03
N GLU A 66 -15.08 -1.40 10.16
CA GLU A 66 -15.89 -0.25 9.73
C GLU A 66 -15.42 1.06 10.37
N GLU A 67 -15.16 1.05 11.68
CA GLU A 67 -14.65 2.21 12.41
C GLU A 67 -13.22 2.58 11.98
N TRP A 68 -12.36 1.57 11.79
CA TRP A 68 -10.97 1.78 11.36
C TRP A 68 -10.89 2.43 9.97
N TYR A 69 -11.69 1.96 9.01
CA TYR A 69 -11.73 2.52 7.66
C TYR A 69 -12.44 3.89 7.61
N GLY A 70 -13.49 4.10 8.40
CA GLY A 70 -14.13 5.41 8.54
C GLY A 70 -13.15 6.49 9.02
N ARG A 71 -12.41 6.22 10.10
CA ARG A 71 -11.38 7.12 10.61
C ARG A 71 -10.21 7.31 9.64
N CYS A 72 -9.86 6.27 8.87
CA CYS A 72 -8.83 6.36 7.85
C CYS A 72 -9.24 7.34 6.74
N ARG A 73 -10.49 7.23 6.29
CA ARG A 73 -11.09 8.12 5.29
C ARG A 73 -11.16 9.56 5.79
N GLU A 74 -11.57 9.78 7.04
CA GLU A 74 -11.59 11.10 7.68
C GLU A 74 -10.18 11.71 7.78
N TRP A 75 -9.19 10.93 8.21
CA TRP A 75 -7.78 11.37 8.25
C TRP A 75 -7.25 11.74 6.87
N LEU A 76 -7.63 10.98 5.84
CA LEU A 76 -7.27 11.26 4.46
C LEU A 76 -7.84 12.60 3.99
N ILE A 77 -9.06 12.97 4.41
CA ILE A 77 -9.73 14.20 3.97
C ILE A 77 -9.30 15.43 4.82
N SER A 78 -9.06 15.26 6.12
CA SER A 78 -8.86 16.33 7.12
C SER A 78 -7.44 16.92 7.19
N ALA A 79 -6.82 17.15 6.04
CA ALA A 79 -5.50 17.81 5.85
C ALA A 79 -4.24 17.01 6.24
N GLY A 80 -4.32 15.97 7.08
CA GLY A 80 -3.17 15.14 7.44
C GLY A 80 -2.71 14.18 6.33
N GLY A 81 -3.64 13.42 5.74
CA GLY A 81 -3.31 12.44 4.69
C GLY A 81 -3.42 12.98 3.26
N ARG A 82 -4.28 13.99 3.03
CA ARG A 82 -4.73 14.40 1.70
C ARG A 82 -3.59 14.70 0.71
N ARG A 83 -2.63 15.52 1.14
CA ARG A 83 -1.55 16.00 0.26
C ARG A 83 -0.64 14.88 -0.25
N LEU A 84 -0.46 13.82 0.53
CA LEU A 84 0.49 12.75 0.22
C LEU A 84 -0.22 11.51 -0.32
N TRP A 85 -1.33 11.12 0.28
CA TRP A 85 -1.91 9.78 0.09
C TRP A 85 -3.22 9.77 -0.70
N GLU A 86 -3.86 10.92 -0.97
CA GLU A 86 -5.16 10.99 -1.66
C GLU A 86 -5.10 10.33 -3.04
N LYS A 87 -3.99 10.53 -3.77
CA LYS A 87 -3.78 9.92 -5.09
C LYS A 87 -3.30 8.47 -5.02
N ASP A 88 -2.92 8.00 -3.85
CA ASP A 88 -2.41 6.65 -3.63
C ASP A 88 -3.52 5.67 -3.23
N MET A 89 -4.73 6.16 -2.97
CA MET A 89 -5.84 5.35 -2.45
C MET A 89 -7.11 5.58 -3.26
N VAL A 90 -7.77 4.50 -3.68
CA VAL A 90 -9.04 4.52 -4.40
C VAL A 90 -10.14 4.07 -3.46
N TRP A 91 -11.05 4.97 -3.16
CA TRP A 91 -12.17 4.74 -2.25
C TRP A 91 -13.50 4.81 -2.96
N GLY A 92 -14.54 4.30 -2.31
CA GLY A 92 -15.91 4.47 -2.77
C GLY A 92 -16.34 5.94 -2.86
N LYS A 93 -17.28 6.18 -3.78
CA LYS A 93 -17.82 7.52 -4.08
C LYS A 93 -19.27 7.69 -3.65
N ASN A 94 -19.92 6.62 -3.22
CA ASN A 94 -21.33 6.65 -2.88
C ASN A 94 -21.53 7.17 -1.45
N GLU A 95 -21.76 8.47 -1.30
CA GLU A 95 -21.94 9.12 0.01
C GLU A 95 -23.22 8.67 0.74
N SER A 96 -24.21 8.13 0.01
CA SER A 96 -25.49 7.70 0.59
C SER A 96 -25.40 6.41 1.41
N ASP A 97 -24.35 5.60 1.20
CA ASP A 97 -24.12 4.38 1.96
C ASP A 97 -22.72 4.41 2.60
N PRO A 98 -22.63 4.60 3.93
CA PRO A 98 -21.35 4.66 4.65
C PRO A 98 -20.46 3.43 4.43
N LYS A 99 -21.04 2.25 4.18
CA LYS A 99 -20.25 1.02 3.97
C LYS A 99 -19.52 1.05 2.64
N THR A 100 -20.21 1.42 1.57
CA THR A 100 -19.57 1.58 0.26
C THR A 100 -18.69 2.82 0.20
N TYR A 101 -19.05 3.91 0.88
CA TYR A 101 -18.24 5.13 0.95
C TYR A 101 -16.86 4.89 1.60
N ASN A 102 -16.84 4.18 2.74
CA ASN A 102 -15.62 3.88 3.48
C ASN A 102 -14.93 2.60 3.00
N HIS A 103 -15.31 2.07 1.84
CA HIS A 103 -14.63 0.93 1.25
C HIS A 103 -13.40 1.38 0.46
N LEU A 104 -12.24 0.79 0.78
CA LEU A 104 -10.99 0.96 0.05
C LEU A 104 -10.92 -0.08 -1.07
N PHE A 105 -11.05 0.36 -2.33
CA PHE A 105 -11.04 -0.53 -3.50
C PHE A 105 -9.63 -0.88 -3.96
N ALA A 106 -8.71 0.08 -3.88
CA ALA A 106 -7.33 -0.14 -4.26
C ALA A 106 -6.42 0.86 -3.55
N PHE A 107 -5.16 0.51 -3.43
CA PHE A 107 -4.13 1.49 -3.08
C PHE A 107 -2.80 1.14 -3.74
N ARG A 108 -1.92 2.12 -3.82
CA ARG A 108 -0.54 1.91 -4.23
C ARG A 108 0.43 2.26 -3.11
N PHE A 109 1.59 1.65 -3.18
CA PHE A 109 2.76 2.04 -2.39
C PHE A 109 3.98 2.09 -3.29
N GLN A 110 5.01 2.81 -2.84
CA GLN A 110 6.25 2.97 -3.58
C GLN A 110 7.40 2.29 -2.86
N LEU A 111 8.22 1.58 -3.62
CA LEU A 111 9.44 0.93 -3.17
C LEU A 111 10.65 1.69 -3.69
N GLY A 112 11.58 1.99 -2.81
CA GLY A 112 12.92 2.44 -3.18
C GLY A 112 13.71 1.32 -3.85
N LEU A 113 14.34 1.62 -4.98
CA LEU A 113 15.16 0.67 -5.71
C LEU A 113 16.64 0.89 -5.45
N ARG A 114 17.42 -0.19 -5.53
CA ARG A 114 18.90 -0.18 -5.52
C ARG A 114 19.41 -1.11 -6.62
N ASN A 115 20.71 -1.01 -6.93
CA ASN A 115 21.37 -1.89 -7.90
C ASN A 115 20.66 -1.94 -9.27
N TYR A 116 20.13 -0.79 -9.72
CA TYR A 116 19.26 -0.67 -10.90
C TYR A 116 19.99 0.04 -12.05
N LYS A 117 21.20 -0.39 -12.38
CA LYS A 117 22.12 0.37 -13.25
C LYS A 117 22.08 -0.04 -14.73
N THR A 118 21.90 -1.32 -15.02
CA THR A 118 21.95 -1.83 -16.40
C THR A 118 20.55 -2.24 -16.91
N PRO A 119 20.31 -2.25 -18.23
CA PRO A 119 19.06 -2.75 -18.80
C PRO A 119 18.74 -4.19 -18.37
N THR A 120 19.78 -5.03 -18.21
CA THR A 120 19.64 -6.39 -17.71
C THR A 120 19.12 -6.42 -16.27
N ASP A 121 19.58 -5.51 -15.40
CA ASP A 121 19.08 -5.39 -14.03
C ASP A 121 17.62 -4.95 -14.03
N HIS A 122 17.25 -4.04 -14.95
CA HIS A 122 15.87 -3.56 -15.09
C HIS A 122 14.93 -4.71 -15.45
N MET A 123 15.32 -5.51 -16.44
CA MET A 123 14.60 -6.71 -16.88
C MET A 123 14.50 -7.76 -15.77
N ARG A 124 15.61 -8.12 -15.13
CA ARG A 124 15.63 -9.11 -14.05
C ARG A 124 14.78 -8.69 -12.86
N SER A 125 14.85 -7.42 -12.49
CA SER A 125 14.01 -6.87 -11.44
C SER A 125 12.53 -6.91 -11.83
N ALA A 126 12.17 -6.51 -13.05
CA ALA A 126 10.78 -6.59 -13.52
C ALA A 126 10.23 -8.02 -13.44
N ILE A 127 11.01 -9.01 -13.90
CA ILE A 127 10.66 -10.44 -13.80
C ILE A 127 10.50 -10.87 -12.34
N LEU A 128 11.43 -10.49 -11.45
CA LEU A 128 11.38 -10.83 -10.03
C LEU A 128 10.13 -10.25 -9.36
N MET A 129 9.81 -8.99 -9.63
CA MET A 129 8.65 -8.30 -9.05
C MET A 129 7.33 -8.91 -9.53
N ARG A 130 7.25 -9.32 -10.80
CA ARG A 130 6.12 -10.08 -11.33
C ARG A 130 6.00 -11.45 -10.67
N LYS A 131 7.11 -12.16 -10.46
CA LYS A 131 7.11 -13.44 -9.72
C LYS A 131 6.61 -13.29 -8.29
N ILE A 132 7.03 -12.23 -7.58
CA ILE A 132 6.51 -11.93 -6.23
C ILE A 132 5.01 -11.63 -6.30
N SER A 133 4.57 -10.78 -7.22
CA SER A 133 3.15 -10.46 -7.43
C SER A 133 2.30 -11.72 -7.65
N ALA A 134 2.80 -12.65 -8.47
CA ALA A 134 2.13 -13.91 -8.76
C ALA A 134 2.01 -14.88 -7.57
N LYS A 135 2.78 -14.70 -6.48
CA LYS A 135 2.57 -15.46 -5.24
C LYS A 135 1.31 -15.01 -4.47
N TYR A 136 0.87 -13.78 -4.69
CA TYR A 136 -0.19 -13.14 -3.91
C TYR A 136 -1.40 -12.77 -4.79
N ILE A 137 -1.86 -13.73 -5.61
CA ILE A 137 -2.96 -13.55 -6.59
C ILE A 137 -4.21 -12.94 -5.97
N LYS A 138 -4.54 -13.32 -4.73
CA LYS A 138 -5.70 -12.79 -3.98
C LYS A 138 -5.74 -11.27 -3.86
N PHE A 139 -4.58 -10.60 -3.91
CA PHE A 139 -4.49 -9.15 -3.78
C PHE A 139 -4.53 -8.42 -5.13
N ASN A 140 -4.57 -9.17 -6.23
CA ASN A 140 -4.61 -8.67 -7.60
C ASN A 140 -3.58 -7.54 -7.84
N ILE A 141 -2.30 -7.90 -7.70
CA ILE A 141 -1.20 -6.92 -7.64
C ILE A 141 -0.75 -6.55 -9.05
N THR A 142 -0.58 -5.25 -9.30
CA THR A 142 0.05 -4.72 -10.51
C THR A 142 1.32 -3.98 -10.13
N THR A 143 2.42 -4.22 -10.84
CA THR A 143 3.69 -3.51 -10.61
C THR A 143 4.02 -2.63 -11.79
N PHE A 144 4.59 -1.45 -11.51
CA PHE A 144 4.95 -0.47 -12.53
C PHE A 144 6.32 0.16 -12.23
N HIS A 145 7.11 0.30 -13.28
CA HIS A 145 8.32 1.12 -13.32
C HIS A 145 8.44 1.79 -14.68
N GLU A 146 8.98 3.01 -14.73
CA GLU A 146 9.19 3.76 -15.98
C GLU A 146 10.06 3.00 -17.01
N TYR A 147 10.92 2.10 -16.54
CA TYR A 147 11.81 1.29 -17.39
C TYR A 147 11.21 -0.05 -17.84
N TYR A 148 10.03 -0.45 -17.34
CA TYR A 148 9.40 -1.71 -17.74
C TYR A 148 9.11 -1.78 -19.25
N PRO A 149 8.60 -0.72 -19.91
CA PRO A 149 8.35 -0.77 -21.36
C PRO A 149 9.61 -1.08 -22.18
N PHE A 150 10.79 -0.61 -21.76
CA PHE A 150 12.05 -0.91 -22.43
C PHE A 150 12.55 -2.32 -22.13
N ALA A 151 12.29 -2.82 -20.90
CA ALA A 151 12.61 -4.19 -20.52
C ALA A 151 11.68 -5.23 -21.20
N ASP A 152 10.45 -4.85 -21.51
CA ASP A 152 9.43 -5.71 -22.15
C ASP A 152 9.58 -5.79 -23.68
N GLN A 153 10.45 -4.97 -24.28
CA GLN A 153 10.74 -4.97 -25.72
C GLN A 153 11.80 -6.00 -26.15
N VAL A 154 12.45 -6.68 -25.20
CA VAL A 154 13.57 -7.60 -25.42
C VAL A 154 13.11 -9.05 -25.43
#